data_AF-A0A9W8N856-F1
#
_entry.id   AF-A0A9W8N856-F1
#
_cell.length_a   1.000
_cell.length_b   1.000
_cell.length_c   1.000
_cell.angle_alpha   90.00
_cell.angle_beta   90.00
_cell.angle_gamma   90.00
#
_symmetry.space_group_name_H-M   'P 1'
#
loop_
_entity.id
_entity.type
_entity.pdbx_description
1 polymer ?
#
loop_
_entity_poly.entity_id
_entity_poly.type
_entity_poly.pdbx_seq_one_letter_code
_entity_poly.pdbx_strand_id
1 'polypeptide(L)'
;MSESSLASSRYPFALGAISECFGYYLVGKGLLWNLRRVGTKWEVKNIRVGREDNGGAWRRTTFILRRLVTTLIAYAALDAVTSGPAPKAALLSEQKQSLLSIRELSSEDVVFRSLNVIGFWLGAALVNLLLSNTAAILLVFAGTCDPADFPPLYGSIREAYTIRRFWGVFWHQLLRRVLTSHAEAMTHSVLPIKRFTIIIRYTRLILAFFISALIHYRSDVAMGVPVADSGTLRFFLLQGVFIVLEDGVSILLRDVLVTRRFDRLVGYLWVIFFLVWSTPTWSYPQQRLEVDAADLLPFHFLGLPKPQT
;
A
#
# COMPACT_ATOMS: atom_id res chain seq x y z
N MET A 1 45.99 -39.47 -46.91
CA MET A 1 46.74 -38.54 -46.03
C MET A 1 46.81 -37.22 -46.77
N SER A 2 46.32 -36.08 -46.29
CA SER A 2 46.04 -35.66 -44.92
C SER A 2 44.81 -34.74 -44.87
N GLU A 3 43.94 -34.99 -43.90
CA GLU A 3 43.06 -33.99 -43.32
C GLU A 3 43.91 -32.91 -42.61
N SER A 4 43.64 -31.63 -42.85
CA SER A 4 43.91 -30.59 -41.84
C SER A 4 43.04 -29.35 -42.05
N SER A 5 42.02 -29.27 -41.20
CA SER A 5 41.62 -28.05 -40.49
C SER A 5 40.85 -26.96 -41.25
N LEU A 6 39.56 -27.27 -41.47
CA LEU A 6 38.45 -26.31 -41.36
C LEU A 6 38.31 -25.84 -39.91
N ALA A 7 38.70 -24.61 -39.56
CA ALA A 7 38.26 -23.98 -38.31
C ALA A 7 38.52 -22.46 -38.26
N SER A 8 37.71 -21.63 -38.91
CA SER A 8 37.62 -20.20 -38.55
C SER A 8 36.38 -19.47 -39.09
N SER A 9 35.15 -19.96 -38.86
CA SER A 9 33.96 -19.10 -39.13
C SER A 9 32.67 -19.44 -38.38
N ARG A 10 32.73 -19.89 -37.14
CA ARG A 10 31.57 -19.99 -36.24
C ARG A 10 32.10 -19.45 -34.91
N TYR A 11 31.81 -18.26 -34.40
CA TYR A 11 30.54 -17.75 -33.91
C TYR A 11 30.64 -16.24 -33.59
N PRO A 12 30.43 -15.30 -34.54
CA PRO A 12 30.26 -13.88 -34.17
C PRO A 12 28.85 -13.60 -33.61
N PHE A 13 27.90 -14.50 -33.86
CA PHE A 13 26.47 -14.28 -33.60
C PHE A 13 26.02 -14.65 -32.18
N ALA A 14 26.74 -15.55 -31.49
CA ALA A 14 26.33 -16.08 -30.19
C ALA A 14 26.49 -15.05 -29.05
N LEU A 15 27.54 -14.22 -29.06
CA LEU A 15 27.77 -13.21 -28.03
C LEU A 15 26.76 -12.06 -28.12
N GLY A 16 26.36 -11.65 -29.34
CA GLY A 16 25.31 -10.65 -29.56
C GLY A 16 23.95 -11.14 -29.07
N ALA A 17 23.56 -12.36 -29.43
CA ALA A 17 22.30 -12.97 -28.98
C ALA A 17 22.25 -13.20 -27.47
N ILE A 18 23.37 -13.58 -26.83
CA ILE A 18 23.48 -13.71 -25.37
C ILE A 18 23.38 -12.34 -24.70
N SER A 19 24.03 -11.30 -25.26
CA SER A 19 23.93 -9.93 -24.76
C SER A 19 22.52 -9.37 -24.88
N GLU A 20 21.83 -9.64 -25.99
CA GLU A 20 20.42 -9.26 -26.19
C GLU A 20 19.48 -10.02 -25.24
N CYS A 21 19.62 -11.34 -25.12
CA CYS A 21 18.87 -12.15 -24.15
C CYS A 21 19.11 -11.68 -22.71
N PHE A 22 20.34 -11.32 -22.37
CA PHE A 22 20.68 -10.73 -21.08
C PHE A 22 20.03 -9.35 -20.91
N GLY A 23 19.99 -8.53 -21.96
CA GLY A 23 19.26 -7.27 -22.00
C GLY A 23 17.75 -7.45 -21.75
N TYR A 24 17.10 -8.37 -22.46
CA TYR A 24 15.68 -8.68 -22.27
C TYR A 24 15.41 -9.28 -20.88
N TYR A 25 16.32 -10.08 -20.35
CA TYR A 25 16.24 -10.63 -19.01
C TYR A 25 16.34 -9.55 -17.93
N LEU A 26 17.27 -8.59 -18.08
CA LEU A 26 17.40 -7.45 -17.18
C LEU A 26 16.16 -6.54 -17.26
N VAL A 27 15.64 -6.28 -18.45
CA VAL A 27 14.39 -5.51 -18.66
C VAL A 27 13.19 -6.25 -18.06
N GLY A 28 13.07 -7.56 -18.28
CA GLY A 28 12.00 -8.40 -17.73
C GLY A 28 12.04 -8.47 -16.21
N LYS A 29 13.23 -8.59 -15.62
CA LYS A 29 13.46 -8.52 -14.17
C LYS A 29 13.10 -7.16 -13.60
N GLY A 30 13.53 -6.08 -14.24
CA GLY A 30 13.16 -4.73 -13.86
C GLY A 30 11.63 -4.56 -13.85
N LEU A 31 10.93 -5.11 -14.84
CA LEU A 31 9.45 -5.05 -14.91
C LEU A 31 8.74 -5.89 -13.84
N LEU A 32 9.33 -6.99 -13.37
CA LEU A 32 8.78 -7.80 -12.28
C LEU A 32 8.75 -7.02 -10.96
N TRP A 33 9.83 -6.29 -10.66
CA TRP A 33 9.96 -5.52 -9.43
C TRP A 33 9.45 -4.08 -9.55
N ASN A 34 9.24 -3.60 -10.78
CA ASN A 34 8.65 -2.30 -11.07
C ASN A 34 7.11 -2.38 -11.15
N LEU A 35 6.48 -2.72 -10.02
CA LEU A 35 5.02 -2.79 -9.88
C LEU A 35 4.32 -1.46 -10.20
N ARG A 36 5.04 -0.34 -10.08
CA ARG A 36 4.56 1.01 -10.38
C ARG A 36 4.80 1.45 -11.83
N ARG A 37 5.41 0.58 -12.64
CA ARG A 37 5.68 0.79 -14.08
C ARG A 37 6.45 2.08 -14.36
N VAL A 38 7.34 2.48 -13.45
CA VAL A 38 8.22 3.64 -13.54
C VAL A 38 9.00 3.61 -14.85
N GLY A 39 9.11 4.76 -15.52
CA GLY A 39 9.83 4.88 -16.79
C GLY A 39 9.11 4.30 -18.00
N THR A 40 7.85 3.87 -17.86
CA THR A 40 7.03 3.37 -18.98
C THR A 40 5.82 4.26 -19.24
N LYS A 41 5.17 4.12 -20.41
CA LYS A 41 3.90 4.81 -20.72
C LYS A 41 2.74 4.45 -19.76
N TRP A 42 2.91 3.42 -18.93
CA TRP A 42 1.92 2.91 -17.99
C TRP A 42 2.23 3.26 -16.54
N GLU A 43 3.16 4.19 -16.30
CA GLU A 43 3.58 4.65 -14.98
C GLU A 43 2.40 5.11 -14.10
N VAL A 44 2.46 4.76 -12.81
CA VAL A 44 1.47 5.22 -11.83
C VAL A 44 1.48 6.74 -11.71
N LYS A 45 0.30 7.34 -11.66
CA LYS A 45 0.13 8.78 -11.44
C LYS A 45 0.68 9.19 -10.05
N ASN A 46 1.20 10.42 -9.93
CA ASN A 46 1.69 11.03 -8.67
C ASN A 46 3.06 10.57 -8.15
N ILE A 47 3.94 10.04 -9.02
CA ILE A 47 5.34 9.69 -8.68
C ILE A 47 6.27 10.93 -8.57
N ARG A 48 5.75 12.15 -8.73
CA ARG A 48 6.56 13.38 -8.88
C ARG A 48 7.47 13.74 -7.70
N VAL A 49 7.23 13.19 -6.51
CA VAL A 49 8.09 13.42 -5.34
C VAL A 49 9.38 12.61 -5.51
N GLY A 50 10.43 13.24 -6.05
CA GLY A 50 11.76 12.62 -6.22
C GLY A 50 12.45 12.94 -7.55
N ARG A 51 11.74 13.53 -8.52
CA ARG A 51 12.34 14.01 -9.78
C ARG A 51 12.64 15.51 -9.77
N GLU A 52 12.02 16.26 -8.86
CA GLU A 52 12.12 17.72 -8.75
C GLU A 52 13.27 18.22 -7.86
N ASP A 53 13.95 17.32 -7.12
CA ASP A 53 15.23 17.66 -6.48
C ASP A 53 16.37 17.51 -7.51
N ASN A 54 16.55 18.54 -8.34
CA ASN A 54 17.76 18.81 -9.13
C ASN A 54 18.23 17.74 -10.13
N GLY A 55 17.34 17.11 -10.90
CA GLY A 55 17.67 16.49 -12.21
C GLY A 55 18.73 15.38 -12.24
N GLY A 56 19.28 14.97 -11.08
CA GLY A 56 20.33 13.98 -10.96
C GLY A 56 19.78 12.70 -10.35
N ALA A 57 19.95 11.57 -11.05
CA ALA A 57 19.72 10.26 -10.45
C ALA A 57 20.57 10.16 -9.17
N TRP A 58 19.93 9.80 -8.04
CA TRP A 58 20.65 9.57 -6.78
C TRP A 58 21.81 8.61 -7.03
N ARG A 59 23.01 8.95 -6.53
CA ARG A 59 24.10 7.96 -6.47
C ARG A 59 23.62 6.73 -5.69
N ARG A 60 23.95 5.53 -6.17
CA ARG A 60 23.50 4.26 -5.58
C ARG A 60 23.79 4.18 -4.07
N THR A 61 24.98 4.60 -3.65
CA THR A 61 25.38 4.65 -2.24
C THR A 61 24.50 5.58 -1.41
N THR A 62 24.25 6.81 -1.88
CA THR A 62 23.39 7.78 -1.19
C THR A 62 21.96 7.27 -1.07
N PHE A 63 21.42 6.65 -2.13
CA PHE A 63 20.10 6.05 -2.10
C PHE A 63 20.01 4.92 -1.05
N ILE A 64 20.98 3.98 -1.08
CA ILE A 64 21.03 2.86 -0.15
C ILE A 64 21.13 3.37 1.29
N LEU A 65 22.05 4.30 1.59
CA LEU A 65 22.22 4.85 2.93
C LEU A 65 20.94 5.52 3.45
N ARG A 66 20.27 6.33 2.61
CA ARG A 66 18.99 6.96 3.00
C ARG A 66 17.92 5.93 3.28
N ARG A 67 17.77 4.91 2.41
CA ARG A 67 16.81 3.84 2.61
C ARG A 67 17.10 3.05 3.88
N LEU A 68 18.37 2.71 4.14
CA LEU A 68 18.82 2.05 5.37
C LEU A 68 18.44 2.86 6.61
N VAL A 69 18.77 4.16 6.65
CA VAL A 69 18.41 5.03 7.78
C VAL A 69 16.89 5.05 7.99
N THR A 70 16.10 5.23 6.92
CA THR A 70 14.63 5.21 7.05
C THR A 70 14.08 3.85 7.49
N THR A 71 14.70 2.74 7.07
CA THR A 71 14.34 1.39 7.51
C THR A 71 14.64 1.19 8.99
N LEU A 72 15.80 1.64 9.48
CA LEU A 72 16.17 1.53 10.90
C LEU A 72 15.23 2.34 11.79
N ILE A 73 14.92 3.58 11.38
CA ILE A 73 13.94 4.42 12.10
C ILE A 73 12.56 3.75 12.09
N ALA A 74 12.12 3.24 10.94
CA ALA A 74 10.83 2.58 10.82
C ALA A 74 10.75 1.30 11.67
N TYR A 75 11.85 0.55 11.76
CA TYR A 75 11.95 -0.63 12.60
C TYR A 75 11.85 -0.27 14.07
N ALA A 76 12.62 0.72 14.54
CA ALA A 76 12.57 1.17 15.93
C ALA A 76 11.18 1.71 16.31
N ALA A 77 10.53 2.44 15.41
CA ALA A 77 9.16 2.91 15.60
C ALA A 77 8.17 1.74 15.66
N LEU A 78 8.33 0.73 14.81
CA LEU A 78 7.47 -0.46 14.82
C LEU A 78 7.65 -1.24 16.12
N ASP A 79 8.90 -1.44 16.55
CA ASP A 79 9.24 -2.09 17.83
C ASP A 79 8.58 -1.37 19.01
N ALA A 80 8.61 -0.04 19.03
CA ALA A 80 7.91 0.76 20.05
C ALA A 80 6.40 0.58 20.02
N VAL A 81 5.79 0.51 18.83
CA VAL A 81 4.33 0.32 18.68
C VAL A 81 3.91 -1.09 19.10
N THR A 82 4.72 -2.11 18.79
CA THR A 82 4.40 -3.52 19.08
C THR A 82 4.75 -3.93 20.51
N SER A 83 5.62 -3.20 21.20
CA SER A 83 5.98 -3.50 22.59
C SER A 83 4.95 -3.03 23.64
N GLY A 84 3.86 -2.40 23.20
CA GLY A 84 2.76 -2.02 24.08
C GLY A 84 2.01 -3.24 24.66
N PRO A 85 1.33 -3.10 25.80
CA PRO A 85 0.53 -4.20 26.34
C PRO A 85 -0.59 -4.58 25.37
N ALA A 86 -0.90 -5.88 25.30
CA ALA A 86 -2.01 -6.37 24.52
C ALA A 86 -3.32 -5.67 24.94
N PRO A 87 -4.16 -5.23 23.99
CA PRO A 87 -5.46 -4.65 24.32
C PRO A 87 -6.33 -5.61 25.13
N LYS A 88 -7.12 -5.07 26.07
CA LYS A 88 -8.12 -5.87 26.80
C LYS A 88 -9.13 -6.46 25.80
N ALA A 89 -9.39 -7.77 25.88
CA ALA A 89 -10.34 -8.46 24.99
C ALA A 89 -11.73 -7.78 24.95
N ALA A 90 -12.19 -7.23 26.08
CA ALA A 90 -13.47 -6.51 26.17
C ALA A 90 -13.55 -5.25 25.29
N LEU A 91 -12.42 -4.64 24.92
CA LEU A 91 -12.35 -3.47 24.03
C LEU A 91 -12.39 -3.85 22.54
N LEU A 92 -12.10 -5.12 22.23
CA LEU A 92 -12.05 -5.70 20.88
C LEU A 92 -13.28 -6.58 20.56
N SER A 93 -14.35 -6.48 21.34
CA SER A 93 -15.55 -7.31 21.16
C SER A 93 -16.22 -7.10 19.79
N GLU A 94 -16.94 -8.11 19.33
CA GLU A 94 -17.62 -8.09 18.03
C GLU A 94 -18.66 -6.96 17.91
N GLN A 95 -19.33 -6.61 19.01
CA GLN A 95 -20.27 -5.49 19.04
C GLN A 95 -19.56 -4.15 18.79
N LYS A 96 -18.34 -3.97 19.33
CA LYS A 96 -17.59 -2.71 19.26
C LYS A 96 -16.97 -2.43 17.89
N GLN A 97 -16.82 -3.45 17.04
CA GLN A 97 -16.45 -3.28 15.62
C GLN A 97 -17.63 -2.92 14.71
N SER A 98 -18.88 -2.90 15.21
CA SER A 98 -20.07 -2.56 14.42
C SER A 98 -20.00 -1.15 13.83
N LEU A 99 -20.55 -1.00 12.63
CA LEU A 99 -20.71 0.30 11.96
C LEU A 99 -21.97 1.04 12.41
N LEU A 100 -22.97 0.33 12.93
CA LEU A 100 -24.30 0.86 13.23
C LEU A 100 -24.48 1.14 14.72
N SER A 101 -23.86 0.33 15.58
CA SER A 101 -23.98 0.41 17.04
C SER A 101 -23.01 1.40 17.68
N ILE A 102 -22.56 2.43 16.94
CA ILE A 102 -21.58 3.41 17.44
C ILE A 102 -22.10 4.17 18.67
N ARG A 103 -23.43 4.35 18.75
CA ARG A 103 -24.09 5.07 19.86
C ARG A 103 -24.00 4.32 21.18
N GLU A 104 -23.69 3.02 21.15
CA GLU A 104 -23.54 2.17 22.33
C GLU A 104 -22.11 2.19 22.88
N LEU A 105 -21.17 2.89 22.21
CA LEU A 105 -19.78 2.99 22.64
C LEU A 105 -19.64 3.94 23.83
N SER A 106 -18.94 3.48 24.87
CA SER A 106 -18.51 4.33 25.97
C SER A 106 -17.42 5.33 25.52
N SER A 107 -17.12 6.32 26.37
CA SER A 107 -15.98 7.22 26.13
C SER A 107 -14.64 6.47 26.07
N GLU A 108 -14.47 5.44 26.92
CA GLU A 108 -13.30 4.54 26.88
C GLU A 108 -13.19 3.84 25.51
N ASP A 109 -14.31 3.33 24.98
CA ASP A 109 -14.34 2.66 23.69
C ASP A 109 -13.97 3.59 22.54
N VAL A 110 -14.47 4.83 22.54
CA VAL A 110 -14.16 5.82 21.50
C VAL A 110 -12.69 6.23 21.54
N VAL A 111 -12.12 6.43 22.74
CA VAL A 111 -10.70 6.77 22.91
C VAL A 111 -9.83 5.59 22.46
N PHE A 112 -10.11 4.38 22.95
CA PHE A 112 -9.39 3.17 22.56
C PHE A 112 -9.46 2.95 21.05
N ARG A 113 -10.65 3.00 20.46
CA ARG A 113 -10.87 2.85 19.01
C ARG A 113 -10.05 3.85 18.23
N SER A 114 -10.02 5.12 18.63
CA SER A 114 -9.28 6.17 17.93
C SER A 114 -7.78 5.92 17.97
N LEU A 115 -7.22 5.63 19.15
CA LEU A 115 -5.79 5.35 19.32
C LEU A 115 -5.38 4.06 18.61
N ASN A 116 -6.21 3.02 18.70
CA ASN A 116 -5.97 1.72 18.08
C ASN A 116 -5.98 1.82 16.55
N VAL A 117 -6.88 2.62 15.98
CA VAL A 117 -6.91 2.89 14.53
C VAL A 117 -5.62 3.60 14.11
N ILE A 118 -5.17 4.61 14.85
CA ILE A 118 -3.90 5.30 14.56
C ILE A 118 -2.73 4.30 14.61
N GLY A 119 -2.65 3.47 15.65
CA GLY A 119 -1.63 2.45 15.82
C GLY A 119 -1.64 1.42 14.68
N PHE A 120 -2.82 0.94 14.29
CA PHE A 120 -3.01 0.00 13.19
C PHE A 120 -2.49 0.55 11.86
N TRP A 121 -2.92 1.76 11.48
CA TRP A 121 -2.48 2.39 10.23
C TRP A 121 -1.00 2.75 10.25
N LEU A 122 -0.46 3.18 11.40
CA LEU A 122 0.96 3.43 11.56
C LEU A 122 1.77 2.15 11.43
N GLY A 123 1.39 1.07 12.13
CA GLY A 123 2.03 -0.24 12.04
C GLY A 123 2.03 -0.79 10.62
N ALA A 124 0.86 -0.78 9.96
CA ALA A 124 0.74 -1.15 8.54
C ALA A 124 1.64 -0.29 7.64
N ALA A 125 1.74 1.01 7.93
CA ALA A 125 2.57 1.91 7.14
C ALA A 125 4.08 1.59 7.27
N LEU A 126 4.51 1.29 8.51
CA LEU A 126 5.89 0.94 8.85
C LEU A 126 6.28 -0.42 8.25
N VAL A 127 5.44 -1.45 8.37
CA VAL A 127 5.68 -2.77 7.75
C VAL A 127 5.83 -2.64 6.23
N ASN A 128 4.91 -1.92 5.57
CA ASN A 128 5.00 -1.66 4.13
C ASN A 128 6.30 -0.93 3.75
N LEU A 129 6.74 0.03 4.57
CA LEU A 129 7.99 0.77 4.34
C LEU A 129 9.21 -0.15 4.51
N LEU A 130 9.25 -0.98 5.55
CA LEU A 130 10.31 -1.96 5.78
C LEU A 130 10.44 -2.93 4.59
N LEU A 131 9.33 -3.56 4.18
CA LEU A 131 9.32 -4.49 3.05
C LEU A 131 9.78 -3.82 1.75
N SER A 132 9.23 -2.64 1.45
CA SER A 132 9.57 -1.91 0.22
C SER A 132 11.02 -1.43 0.22
N ASN A 133 11.54 -0.93 1.35
CA ASN A 133 12.92 -0.45 1.43
C ASN A 133 13.91 -1.62 1.37
N THR A 134 13.64 -2.73 2.04
CA THR A 134 14.49 -3.92 1.99
C THR A 134 14.63 -4.44 0.58
N ALA A 135 13.51 -4.58 -0.16
CA ALA A 135 13.54 -4.96 -1.56
C ALA A 135 14.35 -3.96 -2.41
N ALA A 136 14.12 -2.65 -2.23
CA ALA A 136 14.85 -1.61 -2.96
C ALA A 136 16.36 -1.62 -2.68
N ILE A 137 16.77 -1.79 -1.42
CA ILE A 137 18.18 -1.87 -1.01
C ILE A 137 18.83 -3.07 -1.67
N LEU A 138 18.24 -4.26 -1.56
CA LEU A 138 18.80 -5.50 -2.12
C LEU A 138 18.94 -5.41 -3.64
N LEU A 139 17.90 -4.94 -4.34
CA LEU A 139 17.89 -4.88 -5.80
C LEU A 139 18.85 -3.82 -6.36
N VAL A 140 18.97 -2.65 -5.72
CA VAL A 140 19.92 -1.60 -6.12
C VAL A 140 21.35 -1.99 -5.76
N PHE A 141 21.57 -2.62 -4.60
CA PHE A 141 22.89 -3.12 -4.19
C PHE A 141 23.40 -4.20 -5.15
N ALA A 142 22.52 -5.13 -5.55
CA ALA A 142 22.82 -6.17 -6.54
C ALA A 142 23.00 -5.62 -7.97
N GLY A 143 22.78 -4.32 -8.20
CA GLY A 143 22.88 -3.69 -9.52
C GLY A 143 21.79 -4.10 -10.51
N THR A 144 20.69 -4.70 -10.03
CA THR A 144 19.59 -5.20 -10.87
C THR A 144 18.55 -4.15 -11.22
N CYS A 145 18.49 -3.07 -10.44
CA CYS A 145 17.58 -1.94 -10.63
C CYS A 145 18.32 -0.65 -10.24
N ASP A 146 17.86 0.48 -10.76
CA ASP A 146 18.41 1.79 -10.44
C ASP A 146 17.60 2.49 -9.33
N PRO A 147 18.21 3.42 -8.57
CA PRO A 147 17.50 4.21 -7.56
C PRO A 147 16.21 4.87 -8.05
N ALA A 148 16.16 5.26 -9.32
CA ALA A 148 15.00 5.88 -9.95
C ALA A 148 13.79 4.93 -10.06
N ASP A 149 14.00 3.62 -10.08
CA ASP A 149 12.93 2.61 -10.15
C ASP A 149 12.13 2.50 -8.84
N PHE A 150 12.69 3.04 -7.75
CA PHE A 150 12.11 3.01 -6.41
C PHE A 150 11.78 4.41 -5.88
N PRO A 151 10.80 5.12 -6.47
CA PRO A 151 10.31 6.37 -5.90
C PRO A 151 9.72 6.17 -4.49
N PRO A 152 9.47 7.24 -3.71
CA PRO A 152 8.83 7.15 -2.41
C PRO A 152 7.55 6.31 -2.44
N LEU A 153 7.36 5.46 -1.42
CA LEU A 153 6.23 4.53 -1.37
C LEU A 153 4.89 5.26 -1.15
N TYR A 154 4.93 6.27 -0.29
CA TYR A 154 3.82 7.14 0.07
C TYR A 154 3.93 8.48 -0.65
N GLY A 155 2.78 9.07 -0.97
CA GLY A 155 2.71 10.47 -1.38
C GLY A 155 2.75 11.43 -0.19
N SER A 156 2.53 12.71 -0.46
CA SER A 156 2.47 13.71 0.60
C SER A 156 1.23 13.52 1.47
N ILE A 157 1.42 13.42 2.79
CA ILE A 157 0.33 13.41 3.76
C ILE A 157 -0.52 14.69 3.70
N ARG A 158 0.04 15.78 3.17
CA ARG A 158 -0.65 17.07 2.97
C ARG A 158 -1.83 17.00 1.99
N GLU A 159 -1.92 15.91 1.22
CA GLU A 159 -2.97 15.67 0.25
C GLU A 159 -4.02 14.66 0.77
N ALA A 160 -3.89 14.13 1.99
CA ALA A 160 -4.75 13.09 2.57
C ALA A 160 -6.06 13.62 3.18
N TYR A 161 -6.62 14.72 2.66
CA TYR A 161 -7.80 15.40 3.21
C TYR A 161 -9.14 14.96 2.57
N THR A 162 -9.14 13.91 1.76
CA THR A 162 -10.36 13.27 1.23
C THR A 162 -10.08 11.78 1.11
N ILE A 163 -11.10 10.92 1.20
CA ILE A 163 -10.94 9.47 1.09
C ILE A 163 -10.33 9.14 -0.28
N ARG A 164 -10.76 9.82 -1.34
CA ARG A 164 -10.21 9.66 -2.68
C ARG A 164 -8.71 9.93 -2.72
N ARG A 165 -8.24 10.99 -2.07
CA ARG A 165 -6.83 11.39 -2.12
C ARG A 165 -5.97 10.61 -1.12
N PHE A 166 -6.55 10.19 0.02
CA PHE A 166 -5.92 9.25 0.93
C PHE A 166 -5.44 8.01 0.18
N TRP A 167 -6.32 7.32 -0.54
CA TRP A 167 -5.95 6.13 -1.33
C TRP A 167 -5.25 6.46 -2.66
N GLY A 168 -5.65 7.56 -3.30
CA GLY A 168 -5.23 7.90 -4.65
C GLY A 168 -3.89 8.61 -4.78
N VAL A 169 -3.40 9.18 -3.68
CA VAL A 169 -2.21 10.03 -3.64
C VAL A 169 -1.30 9.65 -2.47
N PHE A 170 -1.84 9.57 -1.26
CA PHE A 170 -1.03 9.46 -0.04
C PHE A 170 -0.62 8.02 0.30
N TRP A 171 -1.58 7.12 0.51
CA TRP A 171 -1.37 5.73 0.94
C TRP A 171 -0.49 4.95 -0.05
N HIS A 172 0.13 3.84 0.36
CA HIS A 172 1.18 3.18 -0.44
C HIS A 172 0.78 2.96 -1.92
N GLN A 173 1.60 3.44 -2.85
CA GLN A 173 1.27 3.44 -4.28
C GLN A 173 1.70 2.16 -5.02
N LEU A 174 2.23 1.17 -4.29
CA LEU A 174 2.84 -0.04 -4.86
C LEU A 174 1.86 -0.88 -5.69
N LEU A 175 0.66 -1.15 -5.16
CA LEU A 175 -0.33 -2.02 -5.79
C LEU A 175 -1.29 -1.26 -6.72
N ARG A 176 -1.19 0.06 -6.81
CA ARG A 176 -2.16 0.90 -7.52
C ARG A 176 -2.32 0.49 -8.98
N ARG A 177 -1.21 0.27 -9.70
CA ARG A 177 -1.29 -0.12 -11.12
C ARG A 177 -1.87 -1.52 -11.29
N VAL A 178 -1.46 -2.45 -10.41
CA VAL A 178 -1.97 -3.83 -10.41
C VAL A 178 -3.49 -3.81 -10.26
N LEU A 179 -4.00 -3.19 -9.20
CA LEU A 179 -5.45 -3.16 -8.91
C LEU A 179 -6.25 -2.48 -10.03
N THR A 180 -5.78 -1.31 -10.50
CA THR A 180 -6.52 -0.54 -11.51
C THR A 180 -6.49 -1.20 -12.90
N SER A 181 -5.39 -1.85 -13.29
CA SER A 181 -5.29 -2.51 -14.60
C SER A 181 -6.19 -3.75 -14.67
N HIS A 182 -6.29 -4.52 -13.58
CA HIS A 182 -7.22 -5.66 -13.51
C HIS A 182 -8.67 -5.19 -13.54
N ALA A 183 -9.03 -4.13 -12.80
CA ALA A 183 -10.36 -3.54 -12.88
C ALA A 183 -10.68 -3.02 -14.31
N GLU A 184 -9.71 -2.41 -14.99
CA GLU A 184 -9.84 -2.00 -16.39
C GLU A 184 -10.08 -3.20 -17.32
N ALA A 185 -9.32 -4.28 -17.17
CA ALA A 185 -9.45 -5.50 -17.97
C ALA A 185 -10.81 -6.18 -17.75
N MET A 186 -11.26 -6.32 -16.49
CA MET A 186 -12.56 -6.91 -16.15
C MET A 186 -13.71 -6.10 -16.75
N THR A 187 -13.68 -4.78 -16.59
CA THR A 187 -14.73 -3.91 -17.16
C THR A 187 -14.74 -3.91 -18.68
N HIS A 188 -13.58 -4.04 -19.32
CA HIS A 188 -13.48 -4.15 -20.78
C HIS A 188 -14.01 -5.48 -21.31
N SER A 189 -13.79 -6.57 -20.57
CA SER A 189 -14.14 -7.93 -21.01
C SER A 189 -15.60 -8.32 -20.72
N VAL A 190 -16.20 -7.76 -19.65
CA VAL A 190 -17.49 -8.21 -19.11
C VAL A 190 -18.63 -7.25 -19.39
N LEU A 191 -18.36 -5.95 -19.54
CA LEU A 191 -19.42 -4.94 -19.62
C LEU A 191 -19.45 -4.27 -21.01
N PRO A 192 -20.58 -4.33 -21.75
CA PRO A 192 -20.75 -3.63 -23.02
C PRO A 192 -21.03 -2.13 -22.80
N ILE A 193 -20.26 -1.47 -21.95
CA ILE A 193 -20.42 -0.05 -21.61
C ILE A 193 -19.48 0.79 -22.46
N LYS A 194 -19.98 1.90 -23.02
CA LYS A 194 -19.14 2.87 -23.75
C LYS A 194 -17.94 3.28 -22.89
N ARG A 195 -16.75 3.20 -23.48
CA ARG A 195 -15.52 3.72 -22.86
C ARG A 195 -15.77 5.19 -22.50
N PHE A 196 -15.38 5.62 -21.30
CA PHE A 196 -15.43 7.01 -20.80
C PHE A 196 -16.73 7.54 -20.15
N THR A 197 -17.64 6.69 -19.68
CA THR A 197 -18.76 7.13 -18.84
C THR A 197 -18.38 7.32 -17.35
N ILE A 198 -19.18 8.09 -16.61
CA ILE A 198 -19.02 8.19 -15.15
C ILE A 198 -19.28 6.84 -14.46
N ILE A 199 -20.18 6.03 -15.02
CA ILE A 199 -20.49 4.67 -14.56
C ILE A 199 -19.23 3.81 -14.63
N ILE A 200 -18.57 3.73 -15.81
CA ILE A 200 -17.37 2.89 -15.94
C ILE A 200 -16.23 3.36 -15.02
N ARG A 201 -16.11 4.67 -14.77
CA ARG A 201 -15.13 5.22 -13.83
C ARG A 201 -15.36 4.71 -12.41
N TYR A 202 -16.60 4.77 -11.90
CA TYR A 202 -16.90 4.29 -10.56
C TYR A 202 -16.95 2.75 -10.46
N THR A 203 -17.38 2.05 -11.51
CA THR A 203 -17.28 0.59 -11.56
C THR A 203 -15.83 0.13 -11.44
N ARG A 204 -14.90 0.73 -12.17
CA ARG A 204 -13.47 0.43 -12.06
C ARG A 204 -12.91 0.75 -10.67
N LEU A 205 -13.36 1.85 -10.06
CA LEU A 205 -12.96 2.19 -8.70
C LEU A 205 -13.40 1.12 -7.70
N ILE A 206 -14.67 0.74 -7.73
CA ILE A 206 -15.24 -0.28 -6.83
C ILE A 206 -14.57 -1.64 -7.07
N LEU A 207 -14.35 -2.02 -8.33
CA LEU A 207 -13.62 -3.25 -8.66
C LEU A 207 -12.18 -3.24 -8.16
N ALA A 208 -11.46 -2.12 -8.25
CA ALA A 208 -10.11 -2.03 -7.71
C ALA A 208 -10.10 -2.25 -6.19
N PHE A 209 -11.07 -1.70 -5.46
CA PHE A 209 -11.24 -1.97 -4.02
C PHE A 209 -11.70 -3.39 -3.74
N PHE A 210 -12.55 -3.98 -4.57
CA PHE A 210 -12.96 -5.38 -4.44
C PHE A 210 -11.78 -6.34 -4.60
N ILE A 211 -10.93 -6.14 -5.61
CA ILE A 211 -9.71 -6.93 -5.80
C ILE A 211 -8.78 -6.76 -4.59
N SER A 212 -8.62 -5.53 -4.08
CA SER A 212 -7.88 -5.27 -2.83
C SER A 212 -8.47 -6.05 -1.65
N ALA A 213 -9.80 -6.10 -1.54
CA ALA A 213 -10.49 -6.83 -0.49
C ALA A 213 -10.22 -8.34 -0.56
N LEU A 214 -10.22 -8.92 -1.76
CA LEU A 214 -9.90 -10.35 -1.93
C LEU A 214 -8.48 -10.69 -1.50
N ILE A 215 -7.50 -9.82 -1.80
CA ILE A 215 -6.12 -10.00 -1.37
C ILE A 215 -6.03 -9.99 0.16
N HIS A 216 -6.60 -8.97 0.80
CA HIS A 216 -6.57 -8.87 2.26
C HIS A 216 -7.40 -9.95 2.96
N TYR A 217 -8.49 -10.41 2.35
CA TYR A 217 -9.30 -11.50 2.90
C TYR A 217 -8.51 -12.81 2.90
N ARG A 218 -7.73 -13.07 1.84
CA ARG A 218 -6.80 -14.19 1.82
C ARG A 218 -5.71 -14.05 2.88
N SER A 219 -5.21 -12.84 3.11
CA SER A 219 -4.27 -12.58 4.20
C SER A 219 -4.89 -12.83 5.58
N ASP A 220 -6.10 -12.34 5.85
CA ASP A 220 -6.85 -12.58 7.10
C ASP A 220 -6.98 -14.08 7.38
N VAL A 221 -7.45 -14.84 6.38
CA VAL A 221 -7.62 -16.30 6.52
C VAL A 221 -6.27 -17.00 6.73
N ALA A 222 -5.22 -16.57 6.03
CA ALA A 222 -3.87 -17.12 6.21
C ALA A 222 -3.27 -16.79 7.59
N MET A 223 -3.64 -15.65 8.18
CA MET A 223 -3.27 -15.28 9.55
C MET A 223 -4.08 -16.04 10.61
N GLY A 224 -5.17 -16.73 10.23
CA GLY A 224 -6.03 -17.50 11.13
C GLY A 224 -7.31 -16.78 11.56
N VAL A 225 -7.64 -15.62 10.97
CA VAL A 225 -8.94 -14.97 11.22
C VAL A 225 -10.06 -15.89 10.69
N PRO A 226 -11.06 -16.24 11.53
CA PRO A 226 -12.21 -17.01 11.06
C PRO A 226 -12.91 -16.31 9.89
N VAL A 227 -13.33 -17.09 8.89
CA VAL A 227 -13.99 -16.58 7.68
C VAL A 227 -15.21 -15.70 7.99
N ALA A 228 -16.01 -16.11 8.99
CA ALA A 228 -17.20 -15.38 9.42
C ALA A 228 -16.88 -14.01 10.06
N ASP A 229 -15.68 -13.87 10.63
CA ASP A 229 -15.26 -12.68 11.36
C ASP A 229 -14.55 -11.66 10.47
N SER A 230 -14.05 -12.06 9.30
CA SER A 230 -13.32 -11.16 8.40
C SER A 230 -14.25 -10.08 7.83
N GLY A 231 -14.16 -8.86 8.38
CA GLY A 231 -14.84 -7.69 7.83
C GLY A 231 -14.05 -6.99 6.72
N THR A 232 -13.03 -7.63 6.14
CA THR A 232 -12.20 -7.05 5.07
C THR A 232 -13.01 -6.61 3.86
N LEU A 233 -13.92 -7.46 3.35
CA LEU A 233 -14.78 -7.09 2.21
C LEU A 233 -15.60 -5.83 2.50
N ARG A 234 -16.17 -5.77 3.71
CA ARG A 234 -16.94 -4.62 4.18
C ARG A 234 -16.08 -3.37 4.19
N PHE A 235 -14.92 -3.42 4.83
CA PHE A 235 -14.01 -2.28 4.95
C PHE A 235 -13.59 -1.72 3.58
N PHE A 236 -13.07 -2.57 2.68
CA PHE A 236 -12.54 -2.12 1.40
C PHE A 236 -13.63 -1.65 0.43
N LEU A 237 -14.79 -2.31 0.38
CA LEU A 237 -15.90 -1.86 -0.48
C LEU A 237 -16.46 -0.52 -0.01
N LEU A 238 -16.53 -0.27 1.30
CA LEU A 238 -16.95 1.03 1.84
C LEU A 238 -16.06 2.18 1.36
N GLN A 239 -14.76 1.95 1.17
CA GLN A 239 -13.85 2.96 0.62
C GLN A 239 -14.33 3.43 -0.76
N GLY A 240 -14.66 2.47 -1.64
CA GLY A 240 -15.17 2.76 -2.99
C GLY A 240 -16.49 3.52 -2.95
N VAL A 241 -17.44 3.06 -2.14
CA VAL A 241 -18.76 3.69 -1.97
C VAL A 241 -18.64 5.12 -1.45
N PHE A 242 -17.89 5.32 -0.37
CA PHE A 242 -17.75 6.65 0.24
C PHE A 242 -16.95 7.61 -0.63
N ILE A 243 -16.06 7.14 -1.50
CA ILE A 243 -15.46 7.98 -2.54
C ILE A 243 -16.50 8.45 -3.57
N VAL A 244 -17.46 7.60 -3.95
CA VAL A 244 -18.54 8.03 -4.86
C VAL A 244 -19.42 9.07 -4.18
N LEU A 245 -19.76 8.87 -2.91
CA LEU A 245 -20.54 9.82 -2.11
C LEU A 245 -19.79 11.15 -1.92
N GLU A 246 -18.51 11.09 -1.55
CA GLU A 246 -17.63 12.25 -1.38
C GLU A 246 -17.52 13.08 -2.65
N ASP A 247 -17.36 12.43 -3.82
CA ASP A 247 -17.38 13.11 -5.11
C ASP A 247 -18.75 13.77 -5.40
N GLY A 248 -19.85 13.07 -5.11
CA GLY A 248 -21.20 13.60 -5.30
C GLY A 248 -21.50 14.82 -4.44
N VAL A 249 -21.16 14.77 -3.15
CA VAL A 249 -21.28 15.91 -2.22
C VAL A 249 -20.41 17.08 -2.69
N SER A 250 -19.18 16.80 -3.15
CA SER A 250 -18.28 17.84 -3.67
C SER A 250 -18.83 18.56 -4.90
N ILE A 251 -19.63 17.88 -5.72
CA ILE A 251 -20.32 18.50 -6.86
C ILE A 251 -21.48 19.37 -6.39
N LEU A 252 -22.29 18.90 -5.44
CA LEU A 252 -23.46 19.62 -4.93
C LEU A 252 -23.09 20.87 -4.14
N LEU A 253 -22.00 20.81 -3.37
CA LEU A 253 -21.56 21.90 -2.49
C LEU A 253 -20.50 22.81 -3.12
N ARG A 254 -20.21 22.62 -4.43
CA ARG A 254 -19.13 23.31 -5.14
C ARG A 254 -19.23 24.82 -5.08
N ASP A 255 -20.46 25.34 -5.14
CA ASP A 255 -20.74 26.78 -5.17
C ASP A 255 -20.93 27.38 -3.76
N VAL A 256 -20.97 26.53 -2.72
CA VAL A 256 -21.16 26.94 -1.32
C VAL A 256 -19.84 26.93 -0.53
N LEU A 257 -18.95 25.97 -0.82
CA LEU A 257 -17.67 25.80 -0.12
C LEU A 257 -16.56 26.60 -0.81
N VAL A 258 -16.54 27.92 -0.58
CA VAL A 258 -15.55 28.84 -1.17
C VAL A 258 -14.53 29.30 -0.11
N THR A 259 -13.80 28.38 0.55
CA THR A 259 -12.52 28.72 1.22
C THR A 259 -11.54 27.54 1.32
N ARG A 260 -10.52 27.50 0.43
CA ARG A 260 -9.55 26.39 0.28
C ARG A 260 -8.86 25.88 1.56
N ARG A 261 -8.69 26.71 2.61
CA ARG A 261 -8.03 26.31 3.87
C ARG A 261 -8.99 25.64 4.85
N PHE A 262 -10.23 26.14 4.96
CA PHE A 262 -11.26 25.53 5.82
C PHE A 262 -11.66 24.16 5.25
N ASP A 263 -11.73 24.05 3.91
CA ASP A 263 -12.04 22.81 3.20
C ASP A 263 -11.07 21.67 3.52
N ARG A 264 -9.77 21.97 3.73
CA ARG A 264 -8.78 20.93 4.04
C ARG A 264 -8.88 20.43 5.48
N LEU A 265 -9.09 21.30 6.46
CA LEU A 265 -9.24 20.89 7.85
C LEU A 265 -10.48 20.00 8.01
N VAL A 266 -11.62 20.45 7.46
CA VAL A 266 -12.85 19.66 7.41
C VAL A 266 -12.62 18.32 6.71
N GLY A 267 -11.89 18.32 5.60
CA GLY A 267 -11.48 17.12 4.89
C GLY A 267 -10.63 16.14 5.72
N TYR A 268 -9.66 16.63 6.49
CA TYR A 268 -8.88 15.77 7.39
C TYR A 268 -9.74 15.18 8.51
N LEU A 269 -10.58 16.01 9.14
CA LEU A 269 -11.50 15.53 10.17
C LEU A 269 -12.45 14.46 9.61
N TRP A 270 -12.93 14.66 8.38
CA TRP A 270 -13.74 13.69 7.65
C TRP A 270 -13.00 12.36 7.42
N VAL A 271 -11.77 12.41 6.89
CA VAL A 271 -10.97 11.19 6.66
C VAL A 271 -10.67 10.46 7.97
N ILE A 272 -10.28 11.19 9.03
CA ILE A 272 -10.01 10.61 10.35
C ILE A 272 -11.28 9.96 10.90
N PHE A 273 -12.40 10.68 10.91
CA PHE A 273 -13.68 10.15 11.36
C PHE A 273 -14.06 8.89 10.59
N PHE A 274 -13.96 8.93 9.26
CA PHE A 274 -14.31 7.80 8.41
C PHE A 274 -13.41 6.58 8.65
N LEU A 275 -12.10 6.77 8.85
CA LEU A 275 -11.18 5.69 9.17
C LEU A 275 -11.42 5.13 10.58
N VAL A 276 -11.64 5.99 11.58
CA VAL A 276 -11.99 5.56 12.94
C VAL A 276 -13.30 4.78 12.93
N TRP A 277 -14.27 5.19 12.12
CA TRP A 277 -15.54 4.50 11.97
C TRP A 277 -15.42 3.18 11.20
N SER A 278 -14.68 3.11 10.10
CA SER A 278 -14.68 1.92 9.24
C SER A 278 -13.63 0.88 9.61
N THR A 279 -12.43 1.28 10.06
CA THR A 279 -11.28 0.38 10.26
C THR A 279 -11.55 -0.78 11.24
N PRO A 280 -12.27 -0.60 12.37
CA PRO A 280 -12.50 -1.68 13.32
C PRO A 280 -13.14 -2.94 12.74
N THR A 281 -13.95 -2.82 11.68
CA THR A 281 -14.52 -4.01 11.01
C THR A 281 -13.43 -4.91 10.41
N TRP A 282 -12.26 -4.35 10.11
CA TRP A 282 -11.12 -5.07 9.55
C TRP A 282 -10.05 -5.37 10.60
N SER A 283 -9.71 -4.39 11.45
CA SER A 283 -8.57 -4.54 12.37
C SER A 283 -8.89 -5.35 13.62
N TYR A 284 -10.10 -5.29 14.18
CA TYR A 284 -10.42 -5.98 15.43
C TYR A 284 -10.34 -7.51 15.31
N PRO A 285 -10.84 -8.15 14.24
CA PRO A 285 -10.70 -9.60 14.06
C PRO A 285 -9.24 -10.05 14.03
N GLN A 286 -8.35 -9.27 13.39
CA GLN A 286 -6.92 -9.56 13.35
C GLN A 286 -6.28 -9.43 14.74
N GLN A 287 -6.66 -8.42 15.51
CA GLN A 287 -6.10 -8.16 16.84
C GLN A 287 -6.64 -9.10 17.93
N ARG A 288 -7.77 -9.78 17.67
CA ARG A 288 -8.25 -10.86 18.54
C ARG A 288 -7.47 -12.15 18.35
N LEU A 289 -6.67 -12.25 17.29
CA LEU A 289 -5.70 -13.34 17.20
C LEU A 289 -4.63 -13.10 18.26
N GLU A 290 -4.36 -14.10 19.07
CA GLU A 290 -3.27 -14.11 20.05
C GLU A 290 -1.90 -14.23 19.36
N VAL A 291 -1.73 -13.61 18.19
CA VAL A 291 -0.44 -13.48 17.54
C VAL A 291 0.35 -12.47 18.35
N ASP A 292 1.41 -12.94 18.99
CA ASP A 292 2.29 -12.07 19.75
C ASP A 292 2.82 -11.01 18.79
N ALA A 293 2.61 -9.73 19.11
CA ALA A 293 3.16 -8.64 18.32
C ALA A 293 4.70 -8.72 18.27
N ALA A 294 5.31 -9.46 19.21
CA ALA A 294 6.72 -9.83 19.17
C ALA A 294 7.10 -10.67 17.95
N ASP A 295 6.19 -11.49 17.40
CA ASP A 295 6.47 -12.32 16.22
C ASP A 295 6.50 -11.52 14.92
N LEU A 296 6.08 -10.25 14.94
CA LEU A 296 6.17 -9.36 13.77
C LEU A 296 7.61 -8.91 13.48
N LEU A 297 8.50 -8.99 14.48
CA LEU A 297 9.89 -8.56 14.37
C LEU A 297 10.84 -9.70 14.74
N PRO A 298 11.91 -9.93 13.99
CA PRO A 298 12.87 -10.98 14.33
C PRO A 298 13.65 -10.68 15.63
N PHE A 299 13.77 -9.40 16.01
CA PHE A 299 14.48 -8.94 17.20
C PHE A 299 13.85 -7.66 17.79
N HIS A 300 13.88 -7.50 19.12
CA HIS A 300 13.40 -6.29 19.80
C HIS A 300 14.58 -5.50 20.39
N PHE A 301 14.65 -4.20 20.13
CA PHE A 301 15.71 -3.33 20.64
C PHE A 301 15.33 -2.70 21.97
N LEU A 302 14.03 -2.47 22.20
CA LEU A 302 13.54 -1.82 23.42
C LEU A 302 13.48 -2.75 24.63
N GLY A 303 13.74 -4.06 24.44
CA GLY A 303 13.99 -5.01 25.53
C GLY A 303 12.86 -5.10 26.57
N LEU A 304 11.63 -4.73 26.20
CA LEU A 304 10.50 -4.85 27.11
C LEU A 304 10.24 -6.34 27.33
N PRO A 305 10.16 -6.80 28.60
CA PRO A 305 10.02 -8.20 28.91
C PRO A 305 8.74 -8.75 28.25
N LYS A 306 8.85 -9.95 27.68
CA LYS A 306 7.68 -10.71 27.20
C LYS A 306 6.62 -10.69 28.30
N PRO A 307 5.37 -10.30 28.03
CA PRO A 307 4.30 -10.57 28.98
C PRO A 307 4.30 -12.07 29.23
N GLN A 308 4.51 -12.47 30.48
CA GLN A 308 4.31 -13.87 30.86
C GLN A 308 2.80 -14.11 30.73
N THR A 309 2.43 -14.95 29.76
CA THR A 309 1.08 -15.52 29.63
C THR A 309 0.74 -16.36 30.85
#